data_AF-A0A661C1P1-F1
#
_entry.id   AF-A0A661C1P1-F1
#
_cell.length_a   1.000
_cell.length_b   1.000
_cell.length_c   1.000
_cell.angle_alpha   90.00
_cell.angle_beta   90.00
_cell.angle_gamma   90.00
#
_symmetry.space_group_name_H-M   'P 1'
#
loop_
_entity.id
_entity.type
_entity.pdbx_description
1 polymer ?
#
loop_
_entity_poly.entity_id
_entity_poly.type
_entity_poly.pdbx_seq_one_letter_code
_entity_poly.pdbx_strand_id
1 'polypeptide(L)'
;DPKKCPVWQFHEIYSDDGICEWVQNGCRNASIGCVECKQPIIESVLAELKPMQERAKDYEEDVSAVKAIIEEGNEAAREVARDTLEDVRKAMGIAYL
;
A
#
# COMPACT_ATOMS: atom_id res chain seq x y z
N ASP A 1 -17.66 -23.15 1.75
CA ASP A 1 -18.09 -22.13 2.72
C ASP A 1 -17.29 -20.86 2.48
N PRO A 2 -17.92 -19.79 1.94
CA PRO A 2 -17.25 -18.52 1.65
C PRO A 2 -16.49 -17.94 2.86
N LYS A 3 -17.03 -18.08 4.08
CA LYS A 3 -16.38 -17.53 5.29
C LYS A 3 -15.07 -18.22 5.67
N LYS A 4 -14.76 -19.38 5.08
CA LYS A 4 -13.47 -20.08 5.24
C LYS A 4 -12.53 -19.86 4.06
N CYS A 5 -12.98 -19.14 3.03
CA CYS A 5 -12.19 -18.86 1.85
C CYS A 5 -11.25 -17.68 2.14
N PRO A 6 -9.93 -17.79 1.84
CA PRO A 6 -8.99 -16.70 2.08
C PRO A 6 -9.29 -15.45 1.21
N VAL A 7 -10.08 -15.60 0.16
CA VAL A 7 -10.46 -14.53 -0.77
C VAL A 7 -11.68 -13.75 -0.26
N TRP A 8 -12.47 -14.27 0.68
CA TRP A 8 -13.71 -13.63 1.11
C TRP A 8 -13.50 -12.23 1.69
N GLN A 9 -12.42 -12.03 2.45
CA GLN A 9 -12.06 -10.71 2.99
C GLN A 9 -11.82 -9.66 1.87
N PHE A 10 -11.37 -10.09 0.70
CA PHE A 10 -11.22 -9.19 -0.45
C PHE A 10 -12.57 -8.80 -1.05
N HIS A 11 -13.57 -9.71 -1.06
CA HIS A 11 -14.92 -9.32 -1.47
C HIS A 11 -15.52 -8.28 -0.53
N GLU A 12 -15.30 -8.41 0.78
CA GLU A 12 -15.78 -7.43 1.77
C GLU A 12 -15.16 -6.03 1.58
N ILE A 13 -14.02 -5.92 0.88
CA ILE A 13 -13.33 -4.66 0.60
C ILE A 13 -13.64 -4.14 -0.81
N TYR A 14 -13.62 -5.03 -1.81
CA TYR A 14 -13.55 -4.68 -3.24
C TYR A 14 -14.83 -4.97 -4.03
N SER A 15 -15.84 -5.59 -3.41
CA SER A 15 -17.08 -5.98 -4.07
C SER A 15 -18.28 -5.30 -3.40
N ASP A 16 -19.29 -4.98 -4.20
CA ASP A 16 -20.57 -4.52 -3.67
C ASP A 16 -21.40 -5.69 -3.09
N ASP A 17 -22.52 -5.35 -2.44
CA ASP A 17 -23.42 -6.33 -1.83
C ASP A 17 -23.97 -7.34 -2.85
N GLY A 18 -24.22 -6.92 -4.09
CA GLY A 18 -24.76 -7.79 -5.14
C GLY A 18 -23.74 -8.85 -5.58
N ILE A 19 -22.48 -8.45 -5.78
CA ILE A 19 -21.38 -9.39 -6.05
C ILE A 19 -21.14 -10.30 -4.86
N CYS A 20 -21.19 -9.77 -3.63
CA CYS A 20 -21.07 -10.56 -2.41
C CYS A 20 -22.17 -11.63 -2.30
N GLU A 21 -23.42 -11.29 -2.62
CA GLU A 21 -24.53 -12.24 -2.67
C GLU A 21 -24.34 -13.29 -3.77
N TRP A 22 -23.94 -12.88 -4.97
CA TRP A 22 -23.63 -13.80 -6.06
C TRP A 22 -22.53 -14.80 -5.68
N VAL A 23 -21.44 -14.35 -5.07
CA VAL A 23 -20.36 -15.21 -4.56
C VAL A 23 -20.86 -16.15 -3.48
N GLN A 24 -21.62 -15.65 -2.51
CA GLN A 24 -22.14 -16.48 -1.42
C GLN A 24 -23.03 -17.61 -1.94
N ASN A 25 -23.92 -17.31 -2.87
CA ASN A 25 -24.78 -18.31 -3.51
C ASN A 25 -23.97 -19.26 -4.40
N GLY A 26 -23.12 -18.71 -5.26
CA GLY A 26 -22.35 -19.48 -6.23
C GLY A 26 -21.36 -20.45 -5.59
N CYS A 27 -20.59 -19.98 -4.61
CA CYS A 27 -19.60 -20.81 -3.93
C CYS A 27 -20.22 -21.84 -2.97
N ARG A 28 -21.41 -21.59 -2.40
CA ARG A 28 -22.12 -22.58 -1.56
C ARG A 28 -22.75 -23.69 -2.39
N ASN A 29 -23.23 -23.35 -3.58
CA ASN A 29 -23.94 -24.29 -4.46
C ASN A 29 -23.05 -24.89 -5.56
N ALA A 30 -21.74 -24.57 -5.55
CA ALA A 30 -20.79 -24.97 -6.59
C ALA A 30 -21.22 -24.61 -8.02
N SER A 31 -21.96 -23.51 -8.17
CA SER A 31 -22.43 -23.02 -9.48
C SER A 31 -21.47 -22.03 -10.14
N ILE A 32 -20.37 -21.67 -9.46
CA ILE A 32 -19.23 -20.90 -10.00
C ILE A 32 -17.91 -21.51 -9.52
N GLY A 33 -16.87 -21.39 -10.34
CA GLY A 33 -15.51 -21.80 -10.01
C GLY A 33 -14.75 -20.77 -9.17
N CYS A 34 -13.66 -21.21 -8.51
CA CYS A 34 -12.81 -20.33 -7.71
C CYS A 34 -12.13 -19.22 -8.53
N VAL A 35 -11.91 -19.43 -9.83
CA VAL A 35 -11.35 -18.41 -10.73
C VAL A 35 -12.40 -17.35 -11.06
N GLU A 36 -13.62 -17.77 -11.40
CA GLU A 36 -14.74 -16.86 -11.68
C GLU A 36 -15.08 -16.00 -10.47
N CYS A 37 -15.12 -16.58 -9.27
CA CYS A 37 -15.30 -15.85 -8.02
C CYS A 37 -14.23 -14.76 -7.80
N LYS A 38 -12.98 -14.99 -8.23
CA LYS A 38 -11.89 -14.02 -8.04
C LYS A 38 -11.93 -12.87 -9.05
N GLN A 39 -12.58 -13.05 -10.19
CA GLN A 39 -12.52 -12.10 -11.30
C GLN A 39 -12.96 -10.68 -10.91
N PRO A 40 -14.08 -10.47 -10.18
CA PRO A 40 -14.48 -9.13 -9.76
C PRO A 40 -13.45 -8.45 -8.85
N ILE A 41 -12.80 -9.21 -7.96
CA ILE A 41 -11.74 -8.66 -7.09
C ILE A 41 -10.54 -8.26 -7.93
N ILE A 42 -10.11 -9.11 -8.86
CA ILE A 42 -8.95 -8.83 -9.71
C ILE A 42 -9.18 -7.54 -10.48
N GLU A 43 -10.36 -7.36 -11.06
CA GLU A 43 -10.72 -6.14 -11.80
C GLU A 43 -10.69 -4.90 -10.90
N SER A 44 -11.30 -4.96 -9.71
CA SER A 44 -11.28 -3.85 -8.75
C SER A 44 -9.86 -3.50 -8.28
N VAL A 45 -9.04 -4.51 -7.93
CA VAL A 45 -7.65 -4.31 -7.48
C VAL A 45 -6.81 -3.71 -8.60
N LEU A 46 -6.93 -4.20 -9.84
CA LEU A 46 -6.20 -3.64 -10.98
C LEU A 46 -6.63 -2.20 -11.26
N ALA A 47 -7.92 -1.89 -11.14
CA ALA A 47 -8.43 -0.53 -11.31
C ALA A 47 -7.86 0.42 -10.25
N GLU A 48 -7.76 -0.02 -8.98
CA GLU A 48 -7.16 0.78 -7.91
C GLU A 48 -5.65 0.97 -8.09
N LEU A 49 -4.93 -0.08 -8.49
CA LEU A 49 -3.48 -0.03 -8.67
C LEU A 49 -3.06 0.79 -9.90
N LYS A 50 -3.89 0.83 -10.95
CA LYS A 50 -3.57 1.49 -12.23
C LYS A 50 -3.04 2.93 -12.07
N PRO A 51 -3.71 3.86 -11.37
CA PRO A 51 -3.17 5.22 -11.19
C PRO A 51 -1.88 5.26 -10.37
N MET A 52 -1.63 4.28 -9.48
CA MET A 52 -0.36 4.20 -8.74
C MET A 52 0.77 3.74 -9.67
N GLN A 53 0.50 2.74 -10.51
CA GLN A 53 1.46 2.22 -11.49
C GLN A 53 1.80 3.25 -12.57
N GLU A 54 0.81 4.01 -13.05
CA GLU A 54 1.01 5.09 -14.01
C GLU A 54 1.95 6.17 -13.44
N ARG A 55 1.77 6.57 -12.17
CA ARG A 55 2.69 7.51 -11.50
C ARG A 55 4.06 6.90 -11.20
N ALA A 56 4.12 5.62 -10.85
CA ALA A 56 5.37 4.94 -10.55
C ALA A 56 6.28 4.86 -11.79
N LYS A 57 5.69 4.73 -12.97
CA LYS A 57 6.40 4.61 -14.24
C LYS A 57 7.38 5.77 -14.49
N ASP A 58 6.99 7.01 -14.19
CA ASP A 58 7.86 8.18 -14.35
C ASP A 58 9.15 8.05 -13.51
N TYR A 59 9.05 7.47 -12.31
CA TYR A 59 10.18 7.23 -11.41
C TYR A 59 11.01 6.00 -11.79
N GLU A 60 10.39 5.00 -12.41
CA GLU A 60 11.09 3.83 -12.95
C GLU A 60 11.94 4.20 -14.17
N GLU A 61 11.44 5.11 -15.02
CA GLU A 61 12.15 5.63 -16.19
C GLU A 61 13.26 6.63 -15.82
N ASP A 62 13.10 7.36 -14.70
CA ASP A 62 14.14 8.26 -14.17
C ASP A 62 14.47 7.98 -12.69
N VAL A 63 15.38 7.03 -12.48
CA VAL A 63 15.93 6.70 -11.15
C VAL A 63 16.69 7.88 -10.53
N SER A 64 17.19 8.84 -11.32
CA SER A 64 17.92 9.99 -10.80
C SER A 64 16.99 10.96 -10.04
N ALA A 65 15.75 11.14 -10.52
CA ALA A 65 14.72 11.88 -9.81
C ALA A 65 14.42 11.27 -8.43
N VAL A 66 14.34 9.95 -8.33
CA VAL A 66 14.13 9.25 -7.05
C VAL A 66 15.28 9.54 -6.07
N LYS A 67 16.53 9.48 -6.55
CA LYS A 67 17.70 9.80 -5.71
C LYS A 67 17.70 11.25 -5.23
N ALA A 68 17.31 12.18 -6.10
CA ALA A 68 17.21 13.59 -5.75
C ALA A 68 16.17 13.83 -4.63
N ILE A 69 14.99 13.21 -4.73
CA ILE A 69 13.95 13.27 -3.69
C ILE A 69 14.46 12.72 -2.35
N ILE A 70 15.18 11.60 -2.38
CA ILE A 70 15.76 10.99 -1.17
C ILE A 70 16.82 11.91 -0.56
N GLU A 71 17.71 12.50 -1.37
CA GLU A 71 18.76 13.39 -0.85
C GLU A 71 18.18 14.67 -0.23
N GLU A 72 17.16 15.26 -0.85
CA GLU A 72 16.44 16.40 -0.27
C GLU A 72 15.81 16.04 1.09
N GLY A 73 15.13 14.90 1.17
CA GLY A 73 14.56 14.40 2.43
C GLY A 73 15.63 14.12 3.49
N ASN A 74 16.78 13.59 3.09
CA ASN A 74 17.91 13.36 3.97
C ASN A 74 18.48 14.65 4.56
N GLU A 75 18.61 15.72 3.76
CA GLU A 75 19.14 16.98 4.25
C GLU A 75 18.17 17.65 5.22
N ALA A 76 16.86 17.66 4.91
CA ALA A 76 15.83 18.15 5.83
C ALA A 76 15.81 17.36 7.15
N ALA A 77 15.89 16.03 7.09
CA ALA A 77 15.97 15.19 8.28
C ALA A 77 17.26 15.43 9.08
N ARG A 78 18.38 15.68 8.40
CA ARG A 78 19.69 15.93 9.02
C ARG A 78 19.70 17.24 9.80
N GLU A 79 19.03 18.28 9.31
CA GLU A 79 18.86 19.54 10.04
C GLU A 79 18.17 19.30 11.39
N VAL A 80 16.98 18.68 11.38
CA VAL A 80 16.23 18.38 12.61
C VAL A 80 17.02 17.45 13.55
N ALA A 81 17.74 16.47 12.99
CA ALA A 81 18.57 15.57 13.77
C ALA A 81 19.75 16.29 14.45
N ARG A 82 20.35 17.31 13.80
CA ARG A 82 21.42 18.11 14.39
C ARG A 82 20.92 18.87 15.61
N ASP A 83 19.79 19.58 15.48
CA ASP A 83 19.18 20.33 16.58
C ASP A 83 18.87 19.41 17.76
N THR A 84 18.27 18.24 17.48
CA THR A 84 17.99 17.23 18.50
C THR A 84 19.27 16.77 19.21
N LEU A 85 20.35 16.51 18.47
CA LEU A 85 21.62 16.09 19.05
C LEU A 85 22.31 17.19 19.85
N GLU A 86 22.13 18.46 19.52
CA GLU A 86 22.60 19.56 20.35
C GLU A 86 21.93 19.55 21.73
N ASP A 87 20.61 19.41 21.77
CA ASP A 87 19.86 19.37 23.02
C ASP A 87 20.21 18.14 23.86
N VAL A 88 20.37 16.97 23.22
CA VAL A 88 20.87 15.77 23.89
C VAL A 88 22.26 16.00 24.48
N ARG A 89 23.20 16.59 23.73
CA ARG A 89 24.56 16.86 24.22
C ARG A 89 24.56 17.87 25.37
N LYS A 90 23.71 18.89 25.32
CA LYS A 90 23.51 19.85 26.43
C LYS A 90 22.99 19.14 27.68
N ALA A 91 21.95 18.31 27.55
CA ALA A 91 21.37 17.56 28.66
C ALA A 91 22.34 16.54 29.26
N MET A 92 23.20 15.92 28.44
CA MET A 92 24.21 14.97 28.89
C MET A 92 25.49 15.63 29.44
N GLY A 93 25.63 16.95 29.33
CA GLY A 93 26.84 17.67 29.76
C GLY A 93 28.08 17.40 28.88
N ILE A 94 27.89 17.00 27.62
CA ILE A 94 28.96 16.69 26.65
C ILE A 94 29.11 17.82 25.61
N ALA A 95 28.30 18.87 25.70
CA ALA A 95 28.47 20.06 24.86
C ALA A 95 29.78 20.79 25.22
N TYR A 96 30.76 20.76 24.32
CA TYR A 96 31.95 21.61 24.42
C TYR A 96 31.58 23.04 24.02
N LEU A 97 31.92 24.01 24.88
CA LEU A 97 31.85 25.45 24.63
C LEU A 97 32.82 25.86 23.52
#